data_AF-A0A5B0QYN9-F1
#
_entry.id   AF-A0A5B0QYN9-F1
#
_cell.length_a   1.000
_cell.length_b   1.000
_cell.length_c   1.000
_cell.angle_alpha   90.00
_cell.angle_beta   90.00
_cell.angle_gamma   90.00
#
_symmetry.space_group_name_H-M   'P 1'
#
loop_
_entity.id
_entity.type
_entity.pdbx_description
1 polymer ?
#
loop_
_entity_poly.entity_id
_entity_poly.type
_entity_poly.pdbx_seq_one_letter_code
_entity_poly.pdbx_strand_id
1 'polypeptide(L)'
;MRVIQQANVDNFDALLANPSAITKDPNLLTMTRKRNKTTPKGTLSYPSAVAQDLVHHLVHSFEVFYGELLGPQAKFPAAAFFGVEQATIIVGSMDQICSRGSQNMGLMELLMGVQCFPGQLESLNNAIIQWMASKVYLSHLFQTANLTRFIKSEGLQVQEAMAAKPAALQSQAKARRQAKKTAKVAAKAAAKDDSSKLKAAKRLAVAENKAREKLLLAAEKAAERKRQADEKQAACKRAAKKASQILSTPKGQGTWLGQNPEVQGPVGWLGHN
;
A
#
# COMPACT_ATOMS: atom_id res chain seq x y z
N MET A 1 -48.62 32.19 -43.86
CA MET A 1 -48.56 33.66 -44.05
C MET A 1 -48.66 34.33 -42.68
N ARG A 2 -47.81 35.30 -42.33
CA ARG A 2 -47.89 36.01 -41.03
C ARG A 2 -48.71 37.30 -41.18
N VAL A 3 -50.03 37.14 -41.35
CA VAL A 3 -50.98 38.25 -41.60
C VAL A 3 -50.91 39.32 -40.49
N ILE A 4 -50.69 38.89 -39.24
CA ILE A 4 -50.58 39.75 -38.05
C ILE A 4 -49.49 40.83 -38.19
N GLN A 5 -48.43 40.59 -38.97
CA GLN A 5 -47.35 41.57 -39.17
C GLN A 5 -47.78 42.76 -40.03
N GLN A 6 -48.96 42.69 -40.66
CA GLN A 6 -49.56 43.72 -41.51
C GLN A 6 -50.74 44.42 -40.82
N ALA A 7 -51.03 44.06 -39.57
CA ALA A 7 -52.07 44.70 -38.78
C ALA A 7 -51.70 46.16 -38.52
N ASN A 8 -52.57 47.06 -38.94
CA ASN A 8 -52.55 48.48 -38.60
C ASN A 8 -53.91 48.86 -38.00
N VAL A 9 -54.04 50.10 -37.53
CA VAL A 9 -55.26 50.57 -36.85
C VAL A 9 -56.48 50.50 -37.76
N ASP A 10 -56.28 50.72 -39.07
CA ASP A 10 -57.37 50.81 -40.04
C ASP A 10 -57.85 49.45 -40.57
N ASN A 11 -57.01 48.42 -40.51
CA ASN A 11 -57.30 47.08 -41.03
C ASN A 11 -57.48 46.01 -39.95
N PHE A 12 -57.40 46.39 -38.66
CA PHE A 12 -57.46 45.46 -37.54
C PHE A 12 -58.76 44.64 -37.51
N ASP A 13 -59.91 45.30 -37.62
CA ASP A 13 -61.21 44.62 -37.57
C ASP A 13 -61.43 43.73 -38.81
N ALA A 14 -60.96 44.17 -39.97
CA ALA A 14 -60.99 43.38 -41.20
C ALA A 14 -60.08 42.13 -41.11
N LEU A 15 -58.94 42.25 -40.44
CA LEU A 15 -57.98 41.16 -40.21
C LEU A 15 -58.52 40.11 -39.24
N LEU A 16 -59.27 40.54 -38.22
CA LEU A 16 -59.96 39.64 -37.30
C LEU A 16 -61.12 38.90 -37.98
N ALA A 17 -61.86 39.59 -38.86
CA ALA A 17 -63.01 39.01 -39.54
C ALA A 17 -62.61 38.02 -40.66
N ASN A 18 -61.61 38.36 -41.49
CA ASN A 18 -61.13 37.47 -42.53
C ASN A 18 -59.63 37.68 -42.86
N PRO A 19 -58.72 36.97 -42.19
CA PRO A 19 -57.27 37.17 -42.35
C PRO A 19 -56.75 36.78 -43.73
N SER A 20 -57.50 35.99 -44.50
CA SER A 20 -57.11 35.53 -45.84
C SER A 20 -57.40 36.55 -46.94
N ALA A 21 -58.24 37.56 -46.65
CA ALA A 21 -58.66 38.58 -47.60
C ALA A 21 -57.69 39.77 -47.68
N ILE A 22 -56.72 39.86 -46.75
CA ILE A 22 -55.77 40.97 -46.70
C ILE A 22 -54.64 40.73 -47.69
N THR A 23 -54.57 41.58 -48.70
CA THR A 23 -53.51 41.59 -49.70
C THR A 23 -52.20 42.02 -49.06
N LYS A 24 -51.14 41.26 -49.31
CA LYS A 24 -49.80 41.56 -48.78
C LYS A 24 -49.31 42.90 -49.29
N ASP A 25 -49.04 43.82 -48.37
CA ASP A 25 -48.32 45.06 -48.69
C ASP A 25 -46.84 44.74 -49.02
N PRO A 26 -46.38 45.01 -50.26
CA PRO A 26 -44.99 44.78 -50.65
C PRO A 26 -43.99 45.75 -50.01
N ASN A 27 -44.45 46.90 -49.48
CA ASN A 27 -43.58 47.89 -48.84
C ASN A 27 -43.34 47.62 -47.34
N LEU A 28 -44.00 46.61 -46.77
CA LEU A 28 -43.89 46.28 -45.35
C LEU A 28 -42.60 45.49 -45.08
N LEU A 29 -41.50 46.21 -44.91
CA LEU A 29 -40.18 45.70 -44.55
C LEU A 29 -40.15 45.26 -43.07
N THR A 30 -40.48 43.99 -42.80
CA THR A 30 -40.25 43.42 -41.47
C THR A 30 -38.75 43.39 -41.16
N MET A 31 -38.29 44.34 -40.32
CA MET A 31 -36.93 44.30 -39.78
C MET A 31 -36.81 43.12 -38.82
N THR A 32 -36.20 42.02 -39.27
CA THR A 32 -35.84 40.92 -38.39
C THR A 32 -34.62 41.32 -37.59
N ARG A 33 -34.79 41.55 -36.28
CA ARG A 33 -33.67 41.77 -35.36
C ARG A 33 -32.68 40.62 -35.53
N LYS A 34 -31.44 40.91 -35.96
CA LYS A 34 -30.35 39.92 -35.99
C LYS A 34 -30.23 39.34 -34.59
N ARG A 35 -30.49 38.04 -34.46
CA ARG A 35 -30.33 37.33 -33.19
C ARG A 35 -28.84 37.35 -32.86
N ASN A 36 -28.48 37.88 -31.69
CA ASN A 36 -27.10 37.81 -31.20
C ASN A 36 -26.68 36.35 -31.20
N LYS A 37 -25.72 36.00 -32.06
CA LYS A 37 -25.15 34.66 -32.09
C LYS A 37 -24.46 34.47 -30.73
N THR A 38 -24.82 33.41 -30.02
CA THR A 38 -24.13 33.01 -28.79
C THR A 38 -22.67 32.75 -29.12
N THR A 39 -21.77 33.59 -28.62
CA THR A 39 -20.33 33.39 -28.72
C THR A 39 -19.96 32.16 -27.88
N PRO A 40 -19.17 31.22 -28.42
CA PRO A 40 -18.68 30.10 -27.64
C PRO A 40 -17.86 30.63 -26.45
N LYS A 41 -18.02 30.00 -25.28
CA LYS A 41 -17.12 30.26 -24.15
C LYS A 41 -15.74 29.73 -24.55
N GLY A 42 -14.74 30.60 -24.49
CA GLY A 42 -13.35 30.22 -24.72
C GLY A 42 -12.91 29.11 -23.76
N THR A 43 -12.16 28.12 -24.26
CA THR A 43 -11.75 26.94 -23.48
C THR A 43 -10.30 27.05 -22.98
N LEU A 44 -9.52 27.99 -23.52
CA LEU A 44 -8.12 28.17 -23.17
C LEU A 44 -7.94 29.23 -22.09
N SER A 45 -7.26 28.84 -21.01
CA SER A 45 -6.75 29.78 -20.01
C SER A 45 -5.23 29.80 -20.09
N TYR A 46 -4.68 30.74 -20.84
CA TYR A 46 -3.27 31.10 -20.68
C TYR A 46 -3.04 31.67 -19.27
N PRO A 47 -1.83 31.53 -18.72
CA PRO A 47 -1.45 32.27 -17.52
C PRO A 47 -1.71 33.76 -17.71
N SER A 48 -2.18 34.44 -16.66
CA SER A 48 -2.62 35.84 -16.72
C SER A 48 -1.63 36.77 -17.43
N ALA A 49 -0.33 36.62 -17.15
CA ALA A 49 0.72 37.45 -17.76
C ALA A 49 0.85 37.22 -19.28
N VAL A 50 0.78 35.97 -19.74
CA VAL A 50 0.87 35.61 -21.17
C VAL A 50 -0.38 36.05 -21.91
N ALA A 51 -1.56 35.92 -21.28
CA ALA A 51 -2.81 36.40 -21.84
C ALA A 51 -2.81 37.92 -22.01
N GLN A 52 -2.38 38.67 -20.99
CA GLN A 52 -2.29 40.13 -21.04
C GLN A 52 -1.30 40.63 -22.10
N ASP A 53 -0.16 39.96 -22.25
CA ASP A 53 0.82 40.28 -23.29
C ASP A 53 0.22 40.15 -24.70
N LEU A 54 -0.50 39.06 -24.97
CA LEU A 54 -1.19 38.89 -26.25
C LEU A 54 -2.30 39.94 -26.45
N VAL A 55 -3.08 40.25 -25.41
CA VAL A 55 -4.12 41.29 -25.48
C VAL A 55 -3.51 42.63 -25.89
N HIS A 56 -2.42 43.06 -25.23
CA HIS A 56 -1.74 44.30 -25.58
C HIS A 56 -1.15 44.26 -26.99
N HIS A 57 -0.58 43.13 -27.39
CA HIS A 57 -0.05 42.96 -28.74
C HIS A 57 -1.15 43.13 -29.81
N LEU A 58 -2.32 42.51 -29.62
CA LEU A 58 -3.43 42.61 -30.57
C LEU A 58 -4.00 44.02 -30.67
N VAL A 59 -4.17 44.71 -29.54
CA VAL A 59 -4.64 46.11 -29.52
C VAL A 59 -3.64 46.99 -30.26
N HIS A 60 -2.34 46.86 -29.96
CA HIS A 60 -1.30 47.64 -30.62
C HIS A 60 -1.23 47.37 -32.13
N SER A 61 -1.26 46.10 -32.55
CA SER A 61 -1.28 45.75 -33.97
C SER A 61 -2.51 46.31 -34.68
N PHE A 62 -3.67 46.34 -34.03
CA PHE A 62 -4.86 46.97 -34.59
C PHE A 62 -4.72 48.48 -34.70
N GLU A 63 -4.13 49.16 -33.71
CA GLU A 63 -3.87 50.60 -33.77
C GLU A 63 -2.98 50.97 -34.97
N VAL A 64 -1.92 50.18 -35.21
CA VAL A 64 -1.03 50.34 -36.37
C VAL A 64 -1.81 50.17 -37.67
N PHE A 65 -2.55 49.07 -37.81
CA PHE A 65 -3.40 48.81 -38.98
C PHE A 65 -4.43 49.91 -39.22
N TYR A 66 -5.08 50.39 -38.16
CA TYR A 66 -6.10 51.43 -38.23
C TYR A 66 -5.50 52.78 -38.68
N GLY A 67 -4.29 53.10 -38.17
CA GLY A 67 -3.53 54.27 -38.58
C GLY A 67 -3.10 54.21 -40.05
N GLU A 68 -2.68 53.05 -40.54
CA GLU A 68 -2.33 52.83 -41.95
C GLU A 68 -3.56 52.93 -42.87
N LEU A 69 -4.70 52.42 -42.44
CA LEU A 69 -5.93 52.39 -43.24
C LEU A 69 -6.59 53.77 -43.40
N LEU A 70 -6.71 54.53 -42.31
CA LEU A 70 -7.45 55.79 -42.29
C LEU A 70 -6.55 57.03 -42.25
N GLY A 71 -5.28 56.87 -41.89
CA GLY A 71 -4.33 57.97 -41.76
C GLY A 71 -4.81 59.04 -40.77
N PRO A 72 -4.42 60.32 -40.97
CA PRO A 72 -4.83 61.42 -40.09
C PRO A 72 -6.33 61.78 -40.20
N GLN A 73 -7.11 61.09 -41.03
CA GLN A 73 -8.53 61.36 -41.26
C GLN A 73 -9.46 60.56 -40.32
N ALA A 74 -8.90 59.81 -39.38
CA ALA A 74 -9.68 59.03 -38.43
C ALA A 74 -10.52 59.95 -37.50
N LYS A 75 -11.85 59.87 -37.61
CA LYS A 75 -12.79 60.60 -36.75
C LYS A 75 -12.92 60.03 -35.35
N PHE A 76 -12.56 58.76 -35.16
CA PHE A 76 -12.70 58.02 -33.92
C PHE A 76 -11.38 57.31 -33.59
N PRO A 77 -11.08 57.06 -32.30
CA PRO A 77 -9.94 56.26 -31.93
C PRO A 77 -10.13 54.79 -32.34
N ALA A 78 -9.03 54.09 -32.62
CA ALA A 78 -9.02 52.66 -32.95
C ALA A 78 -9.76 51.81 -31.89
N ALA A 79 -9.57 52.14 -30.61
CA ALA A 79 -10.23 51.49 -29.47
C ALA A 79 -11.77 51.49 -29.54
N ALA A 80 -12.39 52.40 -30.29
CA ALA A 80 -13.84 52.40 -30.49
C ALA A 80 -14.33 51.22 -31.35
N PHE A 81 -13.46 50.65 -32.17
CA PHE A 81 -13.76 49.51 -33.06
C PHE A 81 -13.19 48.21 -32.52
N PHE A 82 -11.98 48.26 -31.98
CA PHE A 82 -11.31 47.10 -31.41
C PHE A 82 -10.41 47.54 -30.26
N GLY A 83 -10.74 47.07 -29.06
CA GLY A 83 -10.00 47.39 -27.85
C GLY A 83 -9.73 46.16 -26.99
N VAL A 84 -9.42 46.42 -25.73
CA VAL A 84 -9.02 45.40 -24.75
C VAL A 84 -10.10 44.33 -24.57
N GLU A 85 -11.38 44.70 -24.59
CA GLU A 85 -12.49 43.76 -24.41
C GLU A 85 -12.56 42.74 -25.55
N GLN A 86 -12.54 43.21 -26.81
CA GLN A 86 -12.56 42.34 -27.99
C GLN A 86 -11.31 41.47 -28.07
N ALA A 87 -10.14 42.04 -27.78
CA ALA A 87 -8.89 41.29 -27.72
C ALA A 87 -8.95 40.19 -26.64
N THR A 88 -9.48 40.48 -25.45
CA THR A 88 -9.61 39.50 -24.35
C THR A 88 -10.51 38.32 -24.76
N ILE A 89 -11.60 38.58 -25.47
CA ILE A 89 -12.51 37.54 -25.98
C ILE A 89 -11.79 36.62 -26.97
N ILE A 90 -11.00 37.20 -27.88
CA ILE A 90 -10.18 36.46 -28.85
C ILE A 90 -9.16 35.60 -28.11
N VAL A 91 -8.41 36.18 -27.16
CA VAL A 91 -7.39 35.47 -26.37
C VAL A 91 -7.98 34.29 -25.60
N GLY A 92 -9.16 34.45 -25.00
CA GLY A 92 -9.84 33.36 -24.30
C GLY A 92 -10.25 32.19 -25.21
N SER A 93 -10.41 32.44 -26.51
CA SER A 93 -10.84 31.44 -27.51
C SER A 93 -9.70 30.98 -28.42
N MET A 94 -8.44 31.23 -28.05
CA MET A 94 -7.27 30.95 -28.89
C MET A 94 -7.08 29.47 -29.23
N ASP A 95 -7.50 28.55 -28.37
CA ASP A 95 -7.48 27.11 -28.67
C ASP A 95 -8.39 26.75 -29.84
N GLN A 96 -9.53 27.44 -29.94
CA GLN A 96 -10.53 27.23 -30.99
C GLN A 96 -10.12 27.93 -32.27
N ILE A 97 -9.52 29.13 -32.16
CA ILE A 97 -9.01 29.90 -33.30
C ILE A 97 -7.83 29.17 -33.93
N CYS A 98 -6.86 28.69 -33.16
CA CYS A 98 -5.64 28.02 -33.66
C CYS A 98 -5.78 26.50 -33.80
N SER A 99 -7.00 25.96 -33.76
CA SER A 99 -7.24 24.51 -33.80
C SER A 99 -6.80 23.89 -35.13
N ARG A 100 -6.15 22.71 -35.07
CA ARG A 100 -5.80 21.88 -36.24
C ARG A 100 -4.91 22.54 -37.30
N GLY A 101 -4.11 23.52 -36.92
CA GLY A 101 -3.07 24.09 -37.80
C GLY A 101 -3.57 25.10 -38.85
N SER A 102 -4.86 25.45 -38.83
CA SER A 102 -5.40 26.59 -39.58
C SER A 102 -6.09 27.56 -38.63
N GLN A 103 -5.87 28.87 -38.82
CA GLN A 103 -6.59 29.86 -38.04
C GLN A 103 -8.03 29.96 -38.53
N ASN A 104 -8.99 29.78 -37.63
CA ASN A 104 -10.41 29.89 -37.93
C ASN A 104 -10.83 31.37 -37.99
N MET A 105 -10.57 31.98 -39.14
CA MET A 105 -10.90 33.38 -39.44
C MET A 105 -12.39 33.68 -39.23
N GLY A 106 -13.29 32.76 -39.62
CA GLY A 106 -14.74 32.94 -39.44
C GLY A 106 -15.18 32.95 -37.96
N LEU A 107 -14.50 32.20 -37.09
CA LEU A 107 -14.73 32.27 -35.65
C LEU A 107 -14.23 33.60 -35.07
N MET A 108 -13.08 34.07 -35.54
CA MET A 108 -12.53 35.35 -35.09
C MET A 108 -13.43 36.53 -35.49
N GLU A 109 -13.95 36.55 -36.72
CA GLU A 109 -14.96 37.51 -37.16
C GLU A 109 -16.23 37.46 -36.28
N LEU A 110 -16.70 36.25 -35.97
CA LEU A 110 -17.85 36.05 -35.09
C LEU A 110 -17.61 36.60 -33.68
N LEU A 111 -16.41 36.40 -33.13
CA LEU A 111 -16.04 36.84 -31.78
C LEU A 111 -15.90 38.36 -31.67
N MET A 112 -15.43 39.03 -32.74
CA MET A 112 -15.37 40.49 -32.76
C MET A 112 -16.76 41.11 -32.83
N GLY A 113 -17.74 40.44 -33.47
CA GLY A 113 -19.15 40.84 -33.44
C GLY A 113 -19.51 42.14 -34.17
N VAL A 114 -18.52 42.88 -34.67
CA VAL A 114 -18.65 44.17 -35.38
C VAL A 114 -18.31 43.96 -36.86
N GLN A 115 -18.83 44.85 -37.71
CA GLN A 115 -18.42 44.91 -39.11
C GLN A 115 -16.91 45.21 -39.17
N CYS A 116 -16.15 44.30 -39.78
CA CYS A 116 -14.70 44.40 -39.87
C CYS A 116 -14.29 45.35 -41.00
N PHE A 117 -13.17 46.05 -40.83
CA PHE A 117 -12.53 46.74 -41.94
C PHE A 117 -11.91 45.71 -42.92
N PRO A 118 -11.85 46.01 -44.23
CA PRO A 118 -11.14 45.16 -45.17
C PRO A 118 -9.68 44.98 -44.73
N GLY A 119 -9.19 43.73 -44.66
CA GLY A 119 -7.82 43.43 -44.22
C GLY A 119 -7.61 43.35 -42.70
N GLN A 120 -8.62 43.72 -41.89
CA GLN A 120 -8.51 43.67 -40.43
C GLN A 120 -8.27 42.26 -39.91
N LEU A 121 -9.01 41.29 -40.45
CA LEU A 121 -8.96 39.91 -39.99
C LEU A 121 -7.60 39.29 -40.31
N GLU A 122 -7.09 39.53 -41.52
CA GLU A 122 -5.76 39.11 -41.96
C GLU A 122 -4.65 39.76 -41.14
N SER A 123 -4.77 41.05 -40.84
CA SER A 123 -3.83 41.78 -39.99
C SER A 123 -3.76 41.19 -38.58
N LEU A 124 -4.92 40.94 -37.95
CA LEU A 124 -4.96 40.36 -36.61
C LEU A 124 -4.48 38.90 -36.59
N ASN A 125 -4.82 38.10 -37.60
CA ASN A 125 -4.29 36.75 -37.79
C ASN A 125 -2.76 36.76 -37.88
N ASN A 126 -2.19 37.69 -38.66
CA ASN A 126 -0.75 37.86 -38.76
C ASN A 126 -0.12 38.30 -37.44
N ALA A 127 -0.76 39.20 -36.69
CA ALA A 127 -0.33 39.58 -35.34
C ALA A 127 -0.29 38.37 -34.39
N ILE A 128 -1.30 37.51 -34.43
CA ILE A 128 -1.30 36.25 -33.66
C ILE A 128 -0.10 35.36 -34.06
N ILE A 129 0.16 35.20 -35.36
CA ILE A 129 1.30 34.40 -35.85
C ILE A 129 2.62 34.99 -35.36
N GLN A 130 2.78 36.31 -35.45
CA GLN A 130 3.99 37.01 -34.99
C GLN A 130 4.18 36.88 -33.48
N TRP A 131 3.10 37.01 -32.70
CA TRP A 131 3.13 36.80 -31.26
C TRP A 131 3.49 35.37 -30.89
N MET A 132 2.98 34.37 -31.61
CA MET A 132 3.37 32.97 -31.43
C MET A 132 4.85 32.71 -31.79
N ALA A 133 5.45 33.53 -32.65
CA ALA A 133 6.88 33.48 -32.91
C ALA A 133 7.71 34.28 -31.88
N SER A 134 7.07 35.01 -30.97
CA SER A 134 7.73 35.85 -29.97
C SER A 134 8.43 35.03 -28.87
N LYS A 135 9.41 35.66 -28.23
CA LYS A 135 10.11 35.08 -27.08
C LYS A 135 9.18 34.79 -25.90
N VAL A 136 8.13 35.60 -25.71
CA VAL A 136 7.19 35.44 -24.59
C VAL A 136 6.43 34.13 -24.73
N TYR A 137 5.86 33.87 -25.91
CA TYR A 137 5.12 32.64 -26.16
C TYR A 137 6.04 31.41 -26.18
N LEU A 138 7.20 31.49 -26.83
CA LEU A 138 8.16 30.38 -26.85
C LEU A 138 8.69 30.03 -25.45
N SER A 139 8.93 31.03 -24.60
CA SER A 139 9.31 30.82 -23.20
C SER A 139 8.20 30.13 -22.41
N HIS A 140 6.96 30.58 -22.58
CA HIS A 140 5.79 29.93 -21.96
C HIS A 140 5.65 28.46 -22.40
N LEU A 141 5.82 28.16 -23.69
CA LEU A 141 5.80 26.77 -24.19
C LEU A 141 6.91 25.93 -23.56
N PHE A 142 8.13 26.48 -23.49
CA PHE A 142 9.27 25.80 -22.87
C PHE A 142 9.03 25.51 -21.38
N GLN A 143 8.56 26.51 -20.62
CA GLN A 143 8.24 26.36 -19.20
C GLN A 143 7.13 25.31 -18.98
N THR A 144 6.08 25.34 -19.79
CA THR A 144 4.97 24.38 -19.71
C THR A 144 5.43 22.95 -20.01
N ALA A 145 6.28 22.78 -21.01
CA ALA A 145 6.87 21.48 -21.34
C ALA A 145 7.76 20.95 -20.20
N ASN A 146 8.58 21.81 -19.61
CA ASN A 146 9.43 21.45 -18.48
C ASN A 146 8.61 21.07 -17.25
N LEU A 147 7.58 21.85 -16.92
CA LEU A 147 6.69 21.54 -15.80
C LEU A 147 5.97 20.20 -16.02
N THR A 148 5.48 19.96 -17.24
CA THR A 148 4.83 18.68 -17.58
C THR A 148 5.79 17.50 -17.44
N ARG A 149 7.05 17.67 -17.88
CA ARG A 149 8.09 16.64 -17.72
C ARG A 149 8.39 16.38 -16.25
N PHE A 150 8.53 17.45 -15.47
CA PHE A 150 8.80 17.38 -14.02
C PHE A 150 7.65 16.67 -13.28
N ILE A 151 6.40 17.06 -13.53
CA ILE A 151 5.22 16.42 -12.92
C ILE A 151 5.18 14.93 -13.25
N LYS A 152 5.49 14.54 -14.49
CA LYS A 152 5.55 13.11 -14.88
C LYS A 152 6.64 12.36 -14.14
N SER A 153 7.86 12.93 -14.04
CA SER A 153 8.97 12.26 -13.34
C SER A 153 8.73 12.15 -11.84
N GLU A 154 8.20 13.20 -11.20
CA GLU A 154 7.82 13.17 -9.78
C GLU A 154 6.69 12.17 -9.55
N GLY A 155 5.68 12.15 -10.43
CA GLY A 155 4.58 11.19 -10.36
C GLY A 155 5.06 9.74 -10.37
N LEU A 156 6.05 9.41 -11.22
CA LEU A 156 6.67 8.09 -11.26
C LEU A 156 7.43 7.78 -9.96
N GLN A 157 8.28 8.71 -9.49
CA GLN A 157 9.03 8.51 -8.24
C GLN A 157 8.11 8.28 -7.03
N VAL A 158 7.02 9.05 -6.93
CA VAL A 158 6.03 8.91 -5.86
C VAL A 158 5.33 7.54 -5.94
N GLN A 159 4.97 7.08 -7.15
CA GLN A 159 4.39 5.74 -7.32
C GLN A 159 5.36 4.62 -6.93
N GLU A 160 6.62 4.72 -7.33
CA GLU A 160 7.66 3.74 -6.97
C GLU A 160 7.90 3.71 -5.45
N ALA A 161 8.01 4.88 -4.82
CA ALA A 161 8.18 4.99 -3.37
C ALA A 161 6.96 4.42 -2.60
N MET A 162 5.74 4.65 -3.11
CA MET A 162 4.52 4.06 -2.55
C MET A 162 4.47 2.54 -2.73
N ALA A 163 5.01 1.98 -3.81
CA ALA A 163 5.08 0.54 -4.05
C ALA A 163 6.20 -0.15 -3.23
N ALA A 164 7.30 0.54 -2.95
CA ALA A 164 8.43 0.01 -2.19
C ALA A 164 8.10 -0.25 -0.71
N LYS A 165 7.33 0.65 -0.07
CA LYS A 165 6.92 0.54 1.34
C LYS A 165 6.15 -0.77 1.65
N PRO A 166 5.07 -1.15 0.92
CA PRO A 166 4.36 -2.40 1.16
C PRO A 166 5.21 -3.62 0.82
N ALA A 167 6.09 -3.56 -0.19
CA ALA A 167 7.01 -4.66 -0.49
C ALA A 167 7.98 -4.93 0.68
N ALA A 168 8.54 -3.87 1.28
CA ALA A 168 9.40 -3.98 2.45
C ALA A 168 8.66 -4.50 3.69
N LEU A 169 7.43 -4.04 3.93
CA LEU A 169 6.61 -4.54 5.04
C LEU A 169 6.23 -6.02 4.84
N GLN A 170 5.91 -6.43 3.61
CA GLN A 170 5.63 -7.84 3.30
C GLN A 170 6.87 -8.73 3.49
N SER A 171 8.05 -8.29 3.05
CA SER A 171 9.29 -9.05 3.22
C SER A 171 9.63 -9.19 4.71
N GLN A 172 9.51 -8.11 5.50
CA GLN A 172 9.70 -8.13 6.94
C GLN A 172 8.69 -9.05 7.64
N ALA A 173 7.40 -9.00 7.24
CA ALA A 173 6.37 -9.88 7.79
C ALA A 173 6.65 -11.35 7.49
N LYS A 174 7.09 -11.68 6.27
CA LYS A 174 7.51 -13.04 5.89
C LYS A 174 8.70 -13.52 6.71
N ALA A 175 9.73 -12.67 6.86
CA ALA A 175 10.91 -12.97 7.68
C ALA A 175 10.54 -13.25 9.15
N ARG A 176 9.67 -12.42 9.76
CA ARG A 176 9.20 -12.63 11.15
C ARG A 176 8.42 -13.94 11.30
N ARG A 177 7.57 -14.30 10.33
CA ARG A 177 6.85 -15.58 10.34
C ARG A 177 7.81 -16.77 10.26
N GLN A 178 8.85 -16.67 9.42
CA GLN A 178 9.84 -17.74 9.28
C GLN A 178 10.70 -17.88 10.55
N ALA A 179 11.17 -16.77 11.12
CA ALA A 179 11.90 -16.75 12.39
C ALA A 179 11.06 -17.34 13.54
N LYS A 180 9.75 -17.04 13.59
CA LYS A 180 8.85 -17.63 14.60
C LYS A 180 8.69 -19.14 14.43
N LYS A 181 8.62 -19.63 13.19
CA LYS A 181 8.56 -21.07 12.89
C LYS A 181 9.85 -21.78 13.31
N THR A 182 11.01 -21.23 12.93
CA THR A 182 12.32 -21.82 13.28
C THR A 182 12.55 -21.82 14.79
N ALA A 183 12.23 -20.71 15.49
CA ALA A 183 12.31 -20.65 16.94
C ALA A 183 11.41 -21.68 17.64
N LYS A 184 10.19 -21.90 17.14
CA LYS A 184 9.29 -22.93 17.69
C LYS A 184 9.84 -24.35 17.50
N VAL A 185 10.45 -24.64 16.36
CA VAL A 185 11.08 -25.93 16.10
C VAL A 185 12.30 -26.13 17.00
N ALA A 186 13.15 -25.11 17.13
CA ALA A 186 14.32 -25.12 18.01
C ALA A 186 13.93 -25.32 19.48
N ALA A 187 12.90 -24.61 19.97
CA ALA A 187 12.41 -24.77 21.34
C ALA A 187 11.86 -26.18 21.61
N LYS A 188 11.15 -26.78 20.65
CA LYS A 188 10.69 -28.17 20.76
C LYS A 188 11.86 -29.17 20.79
N ALA A 189 12.89 -28.94 19.98
CA ALA A 189 14.08 -29.78 19.95
C ALA A 189 14.84 -29.69 21.29
N ALA A 190 15.05 -28.48 21.82
CA ALA A 190 15.67 -28.26 23.13
C ALA A 190 14.89 -28.93 24.27
N ALA A 191 13.57 -28.76 24.31
CA ALA A 191 12.74 -29.40 25.34
C ALA A 191 12.81 -30.94 25.29
N LYS A 192 12.90 -31.51 24.07
CA LYS A 192 13.08 -32.96 23.90
C LYS A 192 14.46 -33.42 24.39
N ASP A 193 15.49 -32.64 24.10
CA ASP A 193 16.86 -32.91 24.55
C ASP A 193 16.97 -32.86 26.08
N ASP A 194 16.42 -31.83 26.72
CA ASP A 194 16.38 -31.69 28.18
C ASP A 194 15.61 -32.84 28.84
N SER A 195 14.46 -33.24 28.27
CA SER A 195 13.72 -34.40 28.75
C SER A 195 14.54 -35.69 28.65
N SER A 196 15.33 -35.83 27.59
CA SER A 196 16.19 -37.01 27.38
C SER A 196 17.34 -37.05 28.39
N LYS A 197 17.99 -35.90 28.65
CA LYS A 197 19.05 -35.73 29.65
C LYS A 197 18.53 -36.03 31.05
N LEU A 198 17.34 -35.53 31.40
CA LEU A 198 16.72 -35.77 32.71
C LEU A 198 16.35 -37.24 32.91
N LYS A 199 15.88 -37.93 31.86
CA LYS A 199 15.65 -39.39 31.90
C LYS A 199 16.96 -40.17 32.05
N ALA A 200 18.02 -39.78 31.35
CA ALA A 200 19.34 -40.40 31.47
C ALA A 200 19.91 -40.22 32.89
N ALA A 201 19.84 -39.00 33.44
CA ALA A 201 20.28 -38.70 34.80
C ALA A 201 19.51 -39.51 35.85
N LYS A 202 18.17 -39.64 35.70
CA LYS A 202 17.36 -40.49 36.59
C LYS A 202 17.78 -41.96 36.53
N ARG A 203 18.05 -42.50 35.34
CA ARG A 203 18.52 -43.89 35.17
C ARG A 203 19.87 -44.10 35.85
N LEU A 204 20.77 -43.13 35.72
CA LEU A 204 22.09 -43.17 36.35
C LEU A 204 21.97 -43.14 37.88
N ALA A 205 21.17 -42.24 38.44
CA ALA A 205 20.93 -42.17 39.89
C ALA A 205 20.30 -43.46 40.46
N VAL A 206 19.37 -44.09 39.72
CA VAL A 206 18.81 -45.40 40.12
C VAL A 206 19.87 -46.50 40.10
N ALA A 207 20.77 -46.50 39.11
CA ALA A 207 21.87 -47.47 39.03
C ALA A 207 22.87 -47.27 40.18
N GLU A 208 23.23 -46.02 40.49
CA GLU A 208 24.09 -45.68 41.63
C GLU A 208 23.47 -46.09 42.97
N ASN A 209 22.18 -45.82 43.19
CA ASN A 209 21.49 -46.23 44.41
C ASN A 209 21.48 -47.76 44.57
N LYS A 210 21.17 -48.50 43.50
CA LYS A 210 21.22 -49.97 43.52
C LYS A 210 22.64 -50.50 43.80
N ALA A 211 23.66 -49.87 43.22
CA ALA A 211 25.05 -50.24 43.48
C ALA A 211 25.43 -49.98 44.95
N ARG A 212 25.03 -48.84 45.50
CA ARG A 212 25.25 -48.47 46.91
C ARG A 212 24.54 -49.42 47.86
N GLU A 213 23.29 -49.78 47.57
CA GLU A 213 22.51 -50.73 48.38
C GLU A 213 23.16 -52.12 48.38
N LYS A 214 23.64 -52.61 47.21
CA LYS A 214 24.41 -53.86 47.14
C LYS A 214 25.69 -53.82 47.98
N LEU A 215 26.41 -52.69 47.97
CA LEU A 215 27.60 -52.51 48.80
C LEU A 215 27.27 -52.54 50.29
N LEU A 216 26.19 -51.88 50.72
CA LEU A 216 25.74 -51.90 52.11
C LEU A 216 25.32 -53.31 52.55
N LEU A 217 24.53 -54.03 51.74
CA LEU A 217 24.14 -55.40 52.02
C LEU A 217 25.34 -56.36 52.09
N ALA A 218 26.35 -56.16 51.24
CA ALA A 218 27.59 -56.92 51.29
C ALA A 218 28.39 -56.64 52.57
N ALA A 219 28.47 -55.37 52.99
CA ALA A 219 29.11 -54.97 54.22
C ALA A 219 28.37 -55.51 55.46
N GLU A 220 27.04 -55.48 55.47
CA GLU A 220 26.20 -56.05 56.52
C GLU A 220 26.39 -57.57 56.64
N LYS A 221 26.37 -58.29 55.51
CA LYS A 221 26.66 -59.74 55.49
C LYS A 221 28.07 -60.04 55.99
N ALA A 222 29.05 -59.20 55.66
CA ALA A 222 30.41 -59.36 56.16
C ALA A 222 30.50 -59.11 57.69
N ALA A 223 29.80 -58.09 58.20
CA ALA A 223 29.72 -57.81 59.62
C ALA A 223 29.01 -58.93 60.40
N GLU A 224 27.91 -59.47 59.86
CA GLU A 224 27.18 -60.59 60.47
C GLU A 224 28.02 -61.87 60.49
N ARG A 225 28.75 -62.18 59.40
CA ARG A 225 29.73 -63.28 59.39
C ARG A 225 30.82 -63.10 60.45
N LYS A 226 31.31 -61.86 60.63
CA LYS A 226 32.28 -61.55 61.68
C LYS A 226 31.69 -61.76 63.07
N ARG A 227 30.46 -61.30 63.32
CA ARG A 227 29.74 -61.53 64.60
C ARG A 227 29.57 -63.02 64.89
N GLN A 228 29.17 -63.81 63.90
CA GLN A 228 29.03 -65.27 64.05
C GLN A 228 30.38 -65.95 64.30
N ALA A 229 31.46 -65.48 63.68
CA ALA A 229 32.81 -65.99 63.95
C ALA A 229 33.25 -65.65 65.37
N ASP A 230 33.02 -64.42 65.83
CA ASP A 230 33.32 -63.97 67.20
C ASP A 230 32.51 -64.76 68.23
N GLU A 231 31.22 -65.02 67.95
CA GLU A 231 30.33 -65.82 68.80
C GLU A 231 30.78 -67.29 68.87
N LYS A 232 31.15 -67.90 67.74
CA LYS A 232 31.73 -69.26 67.70
C LYS A 232 33.05 -69.30 68.47
N GLN A 233 33.91 -68.30 68.33
CA GLN A 233 35.16 -68.23 69.06
C GLN A 233 34.92 -68.08 70.57
N ALA A 234 33.94 -67.28 70.98
CA ALA A 234 33.51 -67.15 72.37
C ALA A 234 32.91 -68.46 72.91
N ALA A 235 32.12 -69.18 72.11
CA ALA A 235 31.58 -70.48 72.46
C ALA A 235 32.68 -71.53 72.64
N CYS A 236 33.67 -71.60 71.74
CA CYS A 236 34.84 -72.46 71.90
C CYS A 236 35.64 -72.12 73.17
N LYS A 237 35.84 -70.83 73.48
CA LYS A 237 36.49 -70.39 74.72
C LYS A 237 35.68 -70.79 75.97
N ARG A 238 34.35 -70.71 75.92
CA ARG A 238 33.45 -71.17 77.01
C ARG A 238 33.47 -72.69 77.16
N ALA A 239 33.51 -73.44 76.05
CA ALA A 239 33.63 -74.89 76.05
C ALA A 239 35.00 -75.35 76.60
N ALA A 240 36.09 -74.67 76.25
CA ALA A 240 37.41 -74.92 76.82
C ALA A 240 37.44 -74.67 78.34
N LYS A 241 36.78 -73.60 78.83
CA LYS A 241 36.61 -73.34 80.27
C LYS A 241 35.76 -74.39 80.98
N LYS A 242 34.71 -74.92 80.34
CA LYS A 242 33.90 -76.02 80.89
C LYS A 242 34.66 -77.35 80.90
N ALA A 243 35.44 -77.65 79.86
CA ALA A 243 36.27 -78.85 79.80
C ALA A 243 37.37 -78.85 80.87
N SER A 244 37.96 -77.69 81.18
CA SER A 244 38.90 -77.55 82.29
C SER A 244 38.25 -77.72 83.68
N GLN A 245 36.94 -77.49 83.81
CA GLN A 245 36.19 -77.74 85.05
C GLN A 245 35.78 -79.21 85.20
N ILE A 246 35.47 -79.92 84.11
CA ILE A 246 34.99 -81.32 84.12
C ILE A 246 36.10 -82.32 84.49
N LEU A 247 37.39 -81.97 84.35
CA LEU A 247 38.53 -82.81 84.78
C LEU A 247 38.78 -82.87 86.31
N SER A 248 37.91 -82.28 87.14
CA SER A 248 38.14 -82.13 88.60
C SER A 248 37.20 -82.87 89.55
N THR A 249 36.38 -83.84 89.11
CA THR A 249 35.51 -84.59 90.06
C THR A 249 35.16 -86.02 89.60
N PRO A 250 35.27 -87.07 90.47
CA PRO A 250 35.01 -88.46 90.08
C PRO A 250 33.66 -89.06 90.55
N LYS A 251 33.14 -89.94 89.68
CA LYS A 251 32.38 -91.21 89.85
C LYS A 251 31.07 -91.30 90.66
N GLY A 252 30.06 -91.85 89.97
CA GLY A 252 28.98 -92.70 90.51
C GLY A 252 27.92 -93.03 89.46
N GLN A 253 28.07 -94.14 88.71
CA GLN A 253 27.14 -95.30 88.62
C GLN A 253 25.65 -94.93 88.41
N GLY A 254 24.92 -95.34 87.38
CA GLY A 254 25.11 -96.38 86.37
C GLY A 254 23.84 -97.22 86.29
N THR A 255 23.15 -97.21 85.14
CA THR A 255 22.40 -98.37 84.62
C THR A 255 22.20 -98.19 83.11
N TRP A 256 22.72 -99.16 82.38
CA TRP A 256 22.71 -99.33 80.93
C TRP A 256 22.10 -100.70 80.63
N LEU A 257 21.43 -100.78 79.48
CA LEU A 257 21.38 -101.87 78.48
C LEU A 257 19.96 -101.83 77.89
N GLY A 258 19.74 -101.47 76.63
CA GLY A 258 20.50 -101.79 75.40
C GLY A 258 19.53 -102.58 74.49
N GLN A 259 19.49 -102.54 73.16
CA GLN A 259 20.26 -102.05 72.01
C GLN A 259 19.21 -102.01 70.84
N ASN A 260 19.11 -101.01 69.94
CA ASN A 260 19.89 -100.70 68.72
C ASN A 260 19.92 -101.85 67.67
N PRO A 261 20.17 -101.65 66.35
CA PRO A 261 20.46 -100.41 65.58
C PRO A 261 19.85 -100.38 64.14
N GLU A 262 20.45 -99.53 63.30
CA GLU A 262 20.42 -99.43 61.82
C GLU A 262 19.51 -98.35 61.21
N VAL A 263 19.86 -97.56 60.19
CA VAL A 263 21.08 -97.07 59.48
C VAL A 263 20.55 -96.48 58.15
N GLN A 264 21.29 -95.56 57.52
CA GLN A 264 21.16 -95.06 56.13
C GLN A 264 20.19 -93.89 55.82
N GLY A 265 20.75 -92.77 55.34
CA GLY A 265 20.08 -91.82 54.42
C GLY A 265 20.06 -92.39 52.99
N PRO A 266 20.05 -91.60 51.89
CA PRO A 266 19.77 -90.17 51.67
C PRO A 266 18.78 -89.92 50.48
N VAL A 267 18.72 -88.69 49.95
CA VAL A 267 18.36 -88.26 48.56
C VAL A 267 16.89 -88.03 48.15
N GLY A 268 16.65 -86.89 47.49
CA GLY A 268 15.63 -86.70 46.43
C GLY A 268 14.67 -85.52 46.67
N TRP A 269 14.89 -84.31 46.15
CA TRP A 269 14.62 -83.79 44.78
C TRP A 269 13.13 -83.66 44.36
N LEU A 270 12.83 -82.47 43.79
CA LEU A 270 11.72 -82.07 42.88
C LEU A 270 10.34 -81.83 43.51
N GLY A 271 9.56 -80.83 43.12
CA GLY A 271 9.68 -79.84 42.03
C GLY A 271 8.37 -79.06 41.85
N HIS A 272 8.48 -77.89 41.21
CA HIS A 272 7.49 -77.19 40.38
C HIS A 272 5.99 -77.28 40.68
N ASN A 273 5.34 -76.14 40.93
CA ASN A 273 4.83 -75.23 39.89
C ASN A 273 4.55 -73.83 40.46
#